data_AF-A0A8H3LWB1-F1
#
_entry.id   AF-A0A8H3LWB1-F1
#
_cell.length_a   1.000
_cell.length_b   1.000
_cell.length_c   1.000
_cell.angle_alpha   90.00
_cell.angle_beta   90.00
_cell.angle_gamma   90.00
#
_symmetry.space_group_name_H-M   'P 1'
#
loop_
_entity.id
_entity.type
_entity.pdbx_description
1 polymer ?
#
loop_
_entity_poly.entity_id
_entity_poly.type
_entity_poly.pdbx_seq_one_letter_code
_entity_poly.pdbx_strand_id
1 'polypeptide(L)'
;MSIQFFSKLSQNYIELLEDDEYYDITIEVGEEPNVKIIRAHMNILCHRSPYLRRALATKKASKNNVIVHINLPEISPEVFQIILKYIYGGILSLNHQNNLDILKLLSAADELLLQEVVEYLQAYLIEYKSEWMEQHFELIHRTSFQSNSLLELQQFFHPYKKLLNHQLYKNLLNSHLDPDSEPTDDILLPRSIKIYGIIDSKIGNNLNIISTISRRIDKMVINNKFDHLRELYLPYKFQLLLRGSRDGFTPKIFHELCDNKPNTVIFIKVKRTEEILGGYNPIIWKSHGSGLWAKTKDSFIFSFKNNNVKDGIISDIEDTDRALWYNSSAGPFFGYDIIIYAHNSLHYNDIRYEQHYYEKKIRNEGQFGIEDFEVFQIIKK
;
A
#
# COMPACT_ATOMS: atom_id res chain seq x y z
N MET A 1 -56.19 -22.24 6.18
CA MET A 1 -54.99 -22.63 5.43
C MET A 1 -54.70 -21.52 4.44
N SER A 2 -53.54 -20.88 4.50
CA SER A 2 -53.14 -19.84 3.55
C SER A 2 -52.14 -20.43 2.55
N ILE A 3 -52.33 -20.16 1.26
CA ILE A 3 -51.37 -20.49 0.19
C ILE A 3 -50.70 -19.17 -0.19
N GLN A 4 -49.37 -19.17 -0.27
CA GLN A 4 -48.56 -17.98 -0.53
C GLN A 4 -47.99 -18.02 -1.95
N PHE A 5 -48.15 -16.93 -2.70
CA PHE A 5 -47.67 -16.80 -4.10
C PHE A 5 -46.58 -15.73 -4.24
N PHE A 6 -45.63 -15.71 -3.30
CA PHE A 6 -44.62 -14.64 -3.22
C PHE A 6 -43.64 -14.61 -4.39
N SER A 7 -43.27 -15.76 -4.97
CA SER A 7 -42.32 -15.79 -6.08
C SER A 7 -42.85 -15.07 -7.32
N LYS A 8 -44.12 -15.26 -7.68
CA LYS A 8 -44.70 -14.55 -8.84
C LYS A 8 -44.88 -13.06 -8.55
N LEU A 9 -45.30 -12.70 -7.33
CA LEU A 9 -45.40 -11.31 -6.89
C LEU A 9 -44.03 -10.60 -6.95
N SER A 10 -42.98 -11.23 -6.43
CA SER A 10 -41.59 -10.75 -6.50
C SER A 10 -41.16 -10.52 -7.95
N GLN A 11 -41.41 -11.51 -8.82
CA GLN A 11 -41.07 -11.38 -10.24
C GLN A 11 -41.83 -10.22 -10.91
N ASN A 12 -43.11 -10.01 -10.57
CA ASN A 12 -43.89 -8.89 -11.11
C ASN A 12 -43.33 -7.53 -10.69
N TYR A 13 -42.79 -7.41 -9.47
CA TYR A 13 -42.10 -6.17 -9.07
C TYR A 13 -40.74 -5.99 -9.77
N ILE A 14 -40.01 -7.07 -10.06
CA ILE A 14 -38.79 -6.97 -10.88
C ILE A 14 -39.15 -6.53 -12.31
N GLU A 15 -40.21 -7.10 -12.90
CA GLU A 15 -40.71 -6.69 -14.22
C GLU A 15 -41.08 -5.19 -14.22
N LEU A 16 -41.72 -4.70 -13.15
CA LEU A 16 -42.03 -3.27 -12.95
C LEU A 16 -40.78 -2.38 -12.85
N LEU A 17 -39.64 -2.90 -12.40
CA LEU A 17 -38.39 -2.12 -12.40
C LEU A 17 -37.82 -1.98 -13.83
N GLU A 18 -38.09 -2.94 -14.70
CA GLU A 18 -37.50 -3.04 -16.05
C GLU A 18 -38.36 -2.36 -17.13
N ASP A 19 -39.65 -2.14 -16.89
CA ASP A 19 -40.60 -1.61 -17.88
C ASP A 19 -40.49 -0.10 -18.13
N ASP A 20 -39.79 0.64 -17.26
CA ASP A 20 -39.59 2.09 -17.36
C ASP A 20 -40.91 2.91 -17.30
N GLU A 21 -41.99 2.31 -16.77
CA GLU A 21 -43.30 2.94 -16.64
C GLU A 21 -43.57 3.41 -15.20
N TYR A 22 -44.50 4.35 -15.02
CA TYR A 22 -45.03 4.82 -13.72
C TYR A 22 -44.01 5.27 -12.64
N TYR A 23 -42.75 5.48 -13.02
CA TYR A 23 -41.72 5.96 -12.11
C TYR A 23 -42.01 7.38 -11.62
N ASP A 24 -41.76 7.62 -10.34
CA ASP A 24 -41.94 8.90 -9.66
C ASP A 24 -40.61 9.45 -9.09
N ILE A 25 -39.52 8.73 -9.32
CA ILE A 25 -38.16 9.10 -8.90
C ILE A 25 -37.09 8.71 -9.93
N THR A 26 -36.06 9.55 -10.02
CA THR A 26 -34.78 9.25 -10.67
C THR A 26 -33.66 9.21 -9.64
N ILE A 27 -32.73 8.26 -9.80
CA ILE A 27 -31.57 8.07 -8.94
C ILE A 27 -30.34 8.07 -9.84
N GLU A 28 -29.48 9.06 -9.63
CA GLU A 28 -28.15 9.12 -10.22
C GLU A 28 -27.19 8.34 -9.34
N VAL A 29 -26.45 7.41 -9.94
CA VAL A 29 -25.49 6.53 -9.25
C VAL A 29 -24.15 6.54 -9.96
N GLY A 30 -23.07 6.43 -9.17
CA GLY A 30 -21.69 6.43 -9.64
C GLY A 30 -21.08 7.82 -9.80
N GLU A 31 -19.79 7.83 -10.14
CA GLU A 31 -19.01 9.03 -10.42
C GLU A 31 -18.53 9.05 -11.87
N GLU A 32 -18.29 10.25 -12.41
CA GLU A 32 -17.76 10.45 -13.77
C GLU A 32 -16.46 9.65 -14.00
N PRO A 33 -16.33 8.90 -15.10
CA PRO A 33 -17.20 8.86 -16.28
C PRO A 33 -18.33 7.79 -16.25
N ASN A 34 -18.52 7.10 -15.12
CA ASN A 34 -19.40 5.93 -15.01
C ASN A 34 -20.71 6.24 -14.27
N VAL A 35 -21.34 7.37 -14.59
CA VAL A 35 -22.63 7.76 -14.02
C VAL A 35 -23.78 7.08 -14.77
N LYS A 36 -24.78 6.58 -14.04
CA LYS A 36 -26.05 6.12 -14.62
C LYS A 36 -27.25 6.75 -13.90
N ILE A 37 -28.26 7.12 -14.66
CA ILE A 37 -29.55 7.56 -14.13
C ILE A 37 -30.52 6.39 -14.20
N ILE A 38 -31.10 6.05 -13.06
CA ILE A 38 -32.03 4.93 -12.91
C ILE A 38 -33.39 5.47 -12.51
N ARG A 39 -34.45 4.98 -13.16
CA ARG A 39 -35.83 5.32 -12.84
C ARG A 39 -36.42 4.25 -11.93
N ALA A 40 -37.21 4.67 -10.95
CA ALA A 40 -37.72 3.78 -9.92
C ALA A 40 -39.01 4.32 -9.27
N HIS A 41 -39.51 3.58 -8.28
CA HIS A 41 -40.77 3.82 -7.59
C HIS A 41 -40.54 4.12 -6.11
N MET A 42 -40.87 5.33 -5.67
CA MET A 42 -40.66 5.83 -4.32
C MET A 42 -41.34 4.96 -3.27
N ASN A 43 -42.55 4.48 -3.56
CA ASN A 43 -43.31 3.63 -2.64
C ASN A 43 -42.56 2.33 -2.31
N ILE A 44 -41.95 1.66 -3.29
CA ILE A 44 -41.20 0.42 -3.08
C ILE A 44 -39.89 0.73 -2.32
N LEU A 45 -39.13 1.72 -2.80
CA LEU A 45 -37.85 2.12 -2.20
C LEU A 45 -37.98 2.53 -0.73
N CYS A 46 -38.96 3.38 -0.39
CA CYS A 46 -39.17 3.85 0.99
C CYS A 46 -39.59 2.74 1.95
N HIS A 47 -40.24 1.69 1.46
CA HIS A 47 -40.66 0.57 2.32
C HIS A 47 -39.51 -0.38 2.64
N ARG A 48 -38.50 -0.46 1.77
CA ARG A 48 -37.35 -1.37 1.94
C ARG A 48 -36.09 -0.69 2.47
N SER A 49 -35.91 0.61 2.21
CA SER A 49 -34.75 1.38 2.69
C SER A 49 -35.17 2.52 3.62
N PRO A 50 -34.82 2.45 4.92
CA PRO A 50 -34.99 3.57 5.85
C PRO A 50 -34.23 4.83 5.44
N TYR A 51 -33.04 4.68 4.82
CA TYR A 51 -32.27 5.80 4.29
C TYR A 51 -33.07 6.54 3.22
N LEU A 52 -33.53 5.83 2.18
CA LEU A 52 -34.28 6.43 1.07
C LEU A 52 -35.61 7.02 1.57
N ARG A 53 -36.29 6.36 2.51
CA ARG A 53 -37.48 6.93 3.15
C ARG A 53 -37.22 8.31 3.76
N ARG A 54 -36.13 8.46 4.51
CA ARG A 54 -35.75 9.75 5.12
C ARG A 54 -35.36 10.77 4.06
N ALA A 55 -34.52 10.38 3.11
CA ALA A 55 -34.08 11.26 2.01
C ALA A 55 -35.25 11.81 1.19
N LEU A 56 -36.27 10.98 0.95
CA LEU A 56 -37.46 11.35 0.19
C LEU A 56 -38.49 12.15 0.99
N ALA A 57 -38.62 11.89 2.29
CA ALA A 57 -39.49 12.68 3.16
C ALA A 57 -39.07 14.16 3.20
N THR A 58 -37.77 14.44 3.22
CA THR A 58 -37.23 15.82 3.21
C THR A 58 -37.53 16.56 1.91
N LYS A 59 -37.55 15.85 0.77
CA LYS A 59 -37.79 16.45 -0.56
C LYS A 59 -39.27 16.66 -0.87
N LYS A 60 -40.17 15.85 -0.29
CA LYS A 60 -41.63 16.00 -0.45
C LYS A 60 -42.17 17.30 0.17
N ALA A 61 -41.40 17.95 1.06
CA ALA A 61 -41.73 19.25 1.63
C ALA A 61 -41.48 20.44 0.66
N SER A 62 -40.74 20.24 -0.44
CA SER A 62 -40.37 21.29 -1.40
C SER A 62 -40.90 21.02 -2.82
N LYS A 63 -42.13 21.48 -3.08
CA LYS A 63 -42.81 21.75 -4.38
C LYS A 63 -43.46 20.60 -5.18
N ASN A 64 -44.57 21.01 -5.81
CA ASN A 64 -45.50 20.26 -6.66
C ASN A 64 -44.91 19.93 -8.05
N ASN A 65 -45.12 18.68 -8.50
CA ASN A 65 -44.97 18.16 -9.87
C ASN A 65 -43.57 18.00 -10.49
N VAL A 66 -42.49 18.10 -9.72
CA VAL A 66 -41.14 17.73 -10.22
C VAL A 66 -40.82 16.31 -9.80
N ILE A 67 -40.41 15.46 -10.75
CA ILE A 67 -39.92 14.10 -10.48
C ILE A 67 -38.78 14.19 -9.47
N VAL A 68 -38.87 13.41 -8.39
CA VAL A 68 -37.87 13.49 -7.33
C VAL A 68 -36.54 12.93 -7.85
N HIS A 69 -35.44 13.59 -7.51
CA HIS A 69 -34.10 13.18 -7.92
C HIS A 69 -33.22 12.91 -6.69
N ILE A 70 -32.49 11.80 -6.66
CA ILE A 70 -31.49 11.45 -5.62
C ILE A 70 -30.15 11.20 -6.30
N ASN A 71 -29.05 11.58 -5.64
CA ASN A 71 -27.70 11.27 -6.09
C ASN A 71 -26.99 10.37 -5.05
N LEU A 72 -26.36 9.30 -5.51
CA LEU A 72 -25.58 8.32 -4.74
C LEU A 72 -24.23 8.08 -5.44
N PRO A 73 -23.27 9.01 -5.34
CA PRO A 73 -22.03 8.96 -6.12
C PRO A 73 -21.12 7.78 -5.74
N GLU A 74 -21.07 7.43 -4.46
CA GLU A 74 -20.20 6.37 -3.92
C GLU A 74 -20.63 4.94 -4.32
N ILE A 75 -21.86 4.78 -4.82
CA ILE A 75 -22.41 3.48 -5.19
C ILE A 75 -22.32 3.32 -6.71
N SER A 76 -21.55 2.33 -7.17
CA SER A 76 -21.46 2.07 -8.61
C SER A 76 -22.79 1.60 -9.18
N PRO A 77 -23.06 1.88 -10.47
CA PRO A 77 -24.32 1.45 -11.09
C PRO A 77 -24.56 -0.06 -11.02
N GLU A 78 -23.51 -0.86 -11.17
CA GLU A 78 -23.58 -2.33 -11.15
C GLU A 78 -23.97 -2.83 -9.76
N VAL A 79 -23.41 -2.25 -8.69
CA VAL A 79 -23.76 -2.57 -7.30
C VAL A 79 -25.20 -2.16 -7.00
N PHE A 80 -25.60 -0.96 -7.43
CA PHE A 80 -26.95 -0.46 -7.18
C PHE A 80 -28.02 -1.30 -7.90
N GLN A 81 -27.72 -1.86 -9.08
CA GLN A 81 -28.63 -2.78 -9.77
C GLN A 81 -28.88 -4.07 -8.97
N ILE A 82 -27.87 -4.60 -8.29
CA ILE A 82 -28.05 -5.76 -7.40
C ILE A 82 -28.96 -5.37 -6.23
N ILE A 83 -28.75 -4.19 -5.65
CA ILE A 83 -29.57 -3.67 -4.55
C ILE A 83 -31.02 -3.46 -4.98
N LEU A 84 -31.27 -2.96 -6.19
CA LEU A 84 -32.63 -2.77 -6.70
C LEU A 84 -33.37 -4.11 -6.88
N LYS A 85 -32.70 -5.13 -7.42
CA LYS A 85 -33.29 -6.48 -7.52
C LYS A 85 -33.65 -7.05 -6.14
N TYR A 86 -32.84 -6.76 -5.13
CA TYR A 86 -33.17 -7.09 -3.74
C TYR A 86 -34.36 -6.26 -3.21
N ILE A 87 -34.39 -4.95 -3.48
CA ILE A 87 -35.47 -4.08 -3.00
C ILE A 87 -36.82 -4.47 -3.62
N TYR A 88 -36.87 -4.72 -4.93
CA TYR A 88 -38.11 -5.03 -5.64
C TYR A 88 -38.52 -6.50 -5.49
N GLY A 89 -37.57 -7.42 -5.61
CA GLY A 89 -37.86 -8.85 -5.66
C GLY A 89 -37.44 -9.64 -4.42
N GLY A 90 -36.67 -9.07 -3.50
CA GLY A 90 -36.04 -9.83 -2.42
C GLY A 90 -34.94 -10.78 -2.91
N ILE A 91 -34.41 -10.56 -4.10
CA ILE A 91 -33.39 -11.42 -4.72
C ILE A 91 -32.02 -10.75 -4.62
N LEU A 92 -31.10 -11.37 -3.89
CA LEU A 92 -29.69 -10.97 -3.81
C LEU A 92 -28.84 -11.97 -4.62
N SER A 93 -28.26 -11.52 -5.73
CA SER A 93 -27.42 -12.39 -6.58
C SER A 93 -25.95 -12.07 -6.39
N LEU A 94 -25.20 -13.03 -5.82
CA LEU A 94 -23.75 -12.96 -5.66
C LEU A 94 -23.00 -13.73 -6.75
N ASN A 95 -23.73 -14.37 -7.67
CA ASN A 95 -23.14 -15.14 -8.75
C ASN A 95 -22.29 -14.22 -9.64
N HIS A 96 -21.07 -14.67 -9.97
CA HIS A 96 -20.10 -13.94 -10.78
C HIS A 96 -19.52 -12.65 -10.16
N GLN A 97 -19.83 -12.33 -8.90
CA GLN A 97 -19.20 -11.21 -8.20
C GLN A 97 -17.84 -11.62 -7.63
N ASN A 98 -16.82 -10.79 -7.82
CA ASN A 98 -15.56 -10.98 -7.11
C ASN A 98 -15.71 -10.50 -5.65
N ASN A 99 -14.76 -10.86 -4.79
CA ASN A 99 -14.87 -10.56 -3.36
C ASN A 99 -14.86 -9.05 -3.05
N LEU A 100 -14.21 -8.23 -3.89
CA LEU A 100 -14.21 -6.78 -3.75
C LEU A 100 -15.58 -6.18 -4.07
N ASP A 101 -16.26 -6.71 -5.09
CA ASP A 101 -17.61 -6.28 -5.44
C ASP A 101 -18.62 -6.67 -4.36
N ILE A 102 -18.44 -7.82 -3.70
CA ILE A 102 -19.24 -8.23 -2.54
C ILE A 102 -19.02 -7.26 -1.36
N LEU A 103 -17.78 -6.82 -1.13
CA LEU A 103 -17.48 -5.82 -0.10
C LEU A 103 -18.12 -4.45 -0.43
N LYS A 104 -18.06 -4.00 -1.68
CA LYS A 104 -18.73 -2.78 -2.13
C LYS A 104 -20.26 -2.89 -1.98
N LEU A 105 -20.82 -4.05 -2.29
CA LEU A 105 -22.25 -4.33 -2.09
C LEU A 105 -22.63 -4.27 -0.61
N LEU A 106 -21.77 -4.77 0.29
CA LEU A 106 -21.97 -4.63 1.74
C LEU A 106 -21.97 -3.15 2.17
N SER A 107 -20.99 -2.37 1.71
CA SER A 107 -20.92 -0.93 2.01
C SER A 107 -22.16 -0.17 1.53
N ALA A 108 -22.61 -0.44 0.30
CA ALA A 108 -23.80 0.19 -0.25
C ALA A 108 -25.09 -0.26 0.48
N ALA A 109 -25.18 -1.52 0.90
CA ALA A 109 -26.29 -2.02 1.69
C ALA A 109 -26.35 -1.35 3.08
N ASP A 110 -25.20 -1.12 3.71
CA ASP A 110 -25.10 -0.41 4.97
C ASP A 110 -25.48 1.08 4.83
N GLU A 111 -24.96 1.77 3.81
CA GLU A 111 -25.33 3.17 3.51
C GLU A 111 -26.85 3.33 3.34
N LEU A 112 -27.47 2.39 2.62
CA LEU A 112 -28.90 2.37 2.37
C LEU A 112 -29.73 1.79 3.53
N LEU A 113 -29.07 1.40 4.63
CA LEU A 113 -29.66 0.82 5.85
C LEU A 113 -30.50 -0.44 5.59
N LEU A 114 -29.98 -1.32 4.74
CA LEU A 114 -30.59 -2.61 4.37
C LEU A 114 -30.09 -3.72 5.31
N GLN A 115 -30.51 -3.67 6.58
CA GLN A 115 -29.96 -4.51 7.66
C GLN A 115 -29.96 -6.02 7.35
N GLU A 116 -31.04 -6.55 6.75
CA GLU A 116 -31.14 -7.96 6.33
C GLU A 116 -30.01 -8.37 5.37
N VAL A 117 -29.64 -7.48 4.43
CA VAL A 117 -28.55 -7.72 3.47
C VAL A 117 -27.19 -7.57 4.14
N VAL A 118 -27.06 -6.58 5.04
CA VAL A 118 -25.83 -6.33 5.79
C VAL A 118 -25.47 -7.56 6.65
N GLU A 119 -26.43 -8.09 7.40
CA GLU A 119 -26.24 -9.30 8.22
C GLU A 119 -25.86 -10.50 7.35
N TYR A 120 -26.60 -10.74 6.25
CA TYR A 120 -26.29 -11.84 5.34
C TYR A 120 -24.89 -11.75 4.73
N LEU A 121 -24.49 -10.57 4.24
CA LEU A 121 -23.22 -10.37 3.57
C LEU A 121 -22.03 -10.45 4.54
N GLN A 122 -22.17 -9.97 5.78
CA GLN A 122 -21.15 -10.14 6.80
C GLN A 122 -20.92 -11.63 7.12
N ALA A 123 -21.99 -12.38 7.40
CA ALA A 123 -21.92 -13.81 7.65
C ALA A 123 -21.31 -14.56 6.46
N TYR A 124 -21.73 -14.25 5.24
CA TYR A 124 -21.19 -14.86 4.02
C TYR A 124 -19.68 -14.62 3.84
N LEU A 125 -19.21 -13.38 4.06
CA LEU A 125 -17.79 -13.06 3.97
C LEU A 125 -16.97 -13.80 5.02
N ILE A 126 -17.47 -13.88 6.25
CA ILE A 126 -16.82 -14.59 7.37
C ILE A 126 -16.74 -16.09 7.10
N GLU A 127 -17.85 -16.70 6.68
CA GLU A 127 -17.94 -18.15 6.52
C GLU A 127 -17.18 -18.65 5.28
N TYR A 128 -17.31 -17.95 4.15
CA TYR A 128 -16.82 -18.44 2.86
C TYR A 128 -15.60 -17.71 2.32
N LYS A 129 -15.26 -16.52 2.84
CA LYS A 129 -14.19 -15.65 2.32
C LYS A 129 -13.16 -15.23 3.37
N SER A 130 -13.11 -15.92 4.51
CA SER A 130 -12.17 -15.65 5.61
C SER A 130 -10.71 -15.52 5.15
N GLU A 131 -10.19 -16.48 4.37
CA GLU A 131 -8.81 -16.43 3.86
C GLU A 131 -8.52 -15.18 3.01
N TRP A 132 -9.48 -14.81 2.15
CA TRP A 132 -9.34 -13.59 1.35
C TRP A 132 -9.39 -12.34 2.23
N MET A 133 -10.26 -12.31 3.25
CA MET A 133 -10.34 -11.21 4.20
C MET A 133 -9.06 -11.07 5.03
N GLU A 134 -8.41 -12.16 5.41
CA GLU A 134 -7.10 -12.13 6.07
C GLU A 134 -6.02 -11.52 5.17
N GLN A 135 -5.99 -11.91 3.89
CA GLN A 135 -5.06 -11.35 2.91
C GLN A 135 -5.30 -9.87 2.62
N HIS A 136 -6.53 -9.39 2.83
CA HIS A 136 -6.96 -8.01 2.60
C HIS A 136 -7.36 -7.31 3.91
N PHE A 137 -6.69 -7.66 5.02
CA PHE A 137 -7.03 -7.20 6.37
C PHE A 137 -7.29 -5.70 6.47
N GLU A 138 -6.40 -4.87 5.92
CA GLU A 138 -6.51 -3.40 6.02
C GLU A 138 -7.81 -2.90 5.39
N LEU A 139 -8.14 -3.39 4.19
CA LEU A 139 -9.33 -3.00 3.45
C LEU A 139 -10.61 -3.36 4.24
N ILE A 140 -10.71 -4.61 4.70
CA ILE A 140 -11.90 -5.07 5.43
C ILE A 140 -12.00 -4.38 6.79
N HIS A 141 -10.87 -4.20 7.48
CA HIS A 141 -10.82 -3.46 8.72
C HIS A 141 -11.33 -2.03 8.52
N ARG A 142 -10.80 -1.29 7.54
CA ARG A 142 -11.27 0.07 7.22
C ARG A 142 -12.78 0.09 6.95
N THR A 143 -13.26 -0.76 6.06
CA THR A 143 -14.70 -0.83 5.73
C THR A 143 -15.54 -1.16 6.97
N SER A 144 -15.12 -2.12 7.79
CA SER A 144 -15.86 -2.52 8.99
C SER A 144 -15.94 -1.44 10.06
N PHE A 145 -14.92 -0.58 10.21
CA PHE A 145 -14.87 0.48 11.23
C PHE A 145 -15.40 1.84 10.73
N GLN A 146 -15.67 2.00 9.44
CA GLN A 146 -16.39 3.16 8.90
C GLN A 146 -17.88 3.16 9.27
N SER A 147 -18.41 2.02 9.72
CA SER A 147 -19.81 1.86 10.08
C SER A 147 -20.00 1.15 11.42
N ASN A 148 -20.95 1.65 12.21
CA ASN A 148 -21.36 0.99 13.46
C ASN A 148 -22.22 -0.25 13.23
N SER A 149 -22.72 -0.49 12.01
CA SER A 149 -23.60 -1.64 11.69
C SER A 149 -22.82 -2.91 11.37
N LEU A 150 -21.52 -2.81 11.10
CA LEU A 150 -20.67 -3.91 10.64
C LEU A 150 -19.98 -4.67 11.78
N LEU A 151 -20.72 -4.95 12.85
CA LEU A 151 -20.20 -5.51 14.10
C LEU A 151 -19.60 -6.92 13.95
N GLU A 152 -20.15 -7.76 13.06
CA GLU A 152 -19.65 -9.13 12.89
C GLU A 152 -18.26 -9.15 12.27
N LEU A 153 -18.02 -8.29 11.26
CA LEU A 153 -16.69 -8.11 10.69
C LEU A 153 -15.71 -7.52 11.71
N GLN A 154 -16.15 -6.54 12.50
CA GLN A 154 -15.32 -5.98 13.57
C GLN A 154 -14.91 -7.06 14.60
N GLN A 155 -15.84 -7.96 14.96
CA GLN A 155 -15.58 -9.07 15.87
C GLN A 155 -14.66 -10.13 15.28
N PHE A 156 -14.80 -10.44 13.99
CA PHE A 156 -13.91 -11.36 13.26
C PHE A 156 -12.43 -10.96 13.39
N PHE A 157 -12.14 -9.66 13.35
CA PHE A 157 -10.77 -9.15 13.47
C PHE A 157 -10.27 -8.94 14.91
N HIS A 158 -11.13 -9.13 15.92
CA HIS A 158 -10.78 -8.94 17.32
C HIS A 158 -9.61 -9.83 17.82
N PRO A 159 -9.46 -11.10 17.39
CA PRO A 159 -8.29 -11.90 17.73
C PRO A 159 -6.98 -11.33 17.15
N TYR A 160 -7.01 -10.74 15.96
CA TYR A 160 -5.84 -10.12 15.32
C TYR A 160 -5.42 -8.82 16.01
N LYS A 161 -6.34 -8.12 16.69
CA LYS A 161 -6.02 -7.01 17.59
C LYS A 161 -5.10 -7.43 18.75
N LYS A 162 -5.13 -8.70 19.18
CA LYS A 162 -4.19 -9.23 20.18
C LYS A 162 -2.80 -9.51 19.60
N LEU A 163 -2.70 -9.72 18.28
CA LEU A 163 -1.45 -9.98 17.56
C LEU A 163 -0.74 -8.67 17.15
N LEU A 164 -1.50 -7.60 16.91
CA LEU A 164 -1.00 -6.26 16.71
C LEU A 164 -0.75 -5.60 18.08
N ASN A 165 0.42 -4.99 18.28
CA ASN A 165 0.67 -4.13 19.45
C ASN A 165 -0.50 -3.13 19.62
N HIS A 166 -1.03 -2.96 20.85
CA HIS A 166 -2.13 -2.04 21.17
C HIS A 166 -1.91 -0.61 20.63
N GLN A 167 -0.67 -0.14 20.63
CA GLN A 167 -0.23 1.14 20.08
C GLN A 167 -0.31 1.17 18.54
N LEU A 168 0.12 0.09 17.85
CA LEU A 168 0.01 -0.07 16.39
C LEU A 168 -1.44 -0.02 15.94
N TYR A 169 -2.31 -0.76 16.64
CA TYR A 169 -3.75 -0.77 16.38
C TYR A 169 -4.37 0.63 16.59
N LYS A 170 -4.04 1.31 17.70
CA LYS A 170 -4.56 2.64 18.02
C LYS A 170 -4.07 3.71 17.04
N ASN A 171 -2.81 3.66 16.61
CA ASN A 171 -2.25 4.61 15.66
C ASN A 171 -2.75 4.38 14.23
N LEU A 172 -2.94 3.12 13.78
CA LEU A 172 -3.65 2.83 12.53
C LEU A 172 -5.06 3.41 12.58
N LEU A 173 -5.81 3.12 13.65
CA LEU A 173 -7.17 3.62 13.83
C LEU A 173 -7.23 5.16 13.82
N ASN A 174 -6.36 5.82 14.58
CA ASN A 174 -6.29 7.29 14.64
C ASN A 174 -5.88 7.90 13.29
N SER A 175 -4.97 7.29 12.54
CA SER A 175 -4.56 7.77 11.22
C SER A 175 -5.70 7.82 10.21
N HIS A 176 -6.70 6.96 10.36
CA HIS A 176 -7.85 6.90 9.46
C HIS A 176 -9.01 7.80 9.91
N LEU A 177 -9.05 8.16 11.20
CA LEU A 177 -10.08 9.04 11.78
C LEU A 177 -9.67 10.52 11.74
N ASP A 178 -8.37 10.80 11.83
CA ASP A 178 -7.80 12.15 11.83
C ASP A 178 -6.51 12.20 10.98
N PRO A 179 -6.55 12.80 9.78
CA PRO A 179 -5.39 12.92 8.88
C PRO A 179 -4.22 13.71 9.48
N ASP A 180 -4.48 14.58 10.46
CA ASP A 180 -3.48 15.44 11.09
C ASP A 180 -2.87 14.84 12.37
N SER A 181 -3.35 13.67 12.78
CA SER A 181 -2.82 12.96 13.95
C SER A 181 -1.36 12.56 13.76
N GLU A 182 -0.54 12.67 14.79
CA GLU A 182 0.85 12.21 14.74
C GLU A 182 0.98 10.77 15.27
N PRO A 183 1.70 9.86 14.58
CA PRO A 183 1.91 8.51 15.08
C PRO A 183 2.79 8.52 16.32
N THR A 184 2.21 8.15 17.48
CA THR A 184 2.98 7.97 18.72
C THR A 184 4.04 6.88 18.55
N ASP A 185 5.25 7.14 19.05
CA ASP A 185 6.49 6.47 18.64
C ASP A 185 6.59 4.96 18.90
N ASP A 186 7.54 4.36 18.18
CA ASP A 186 8.00 2.97 18.20
C ASP A 186 7.01 1.89 17.76
N ILE A 187 6.54 2.01 16.51
CA ILE A 187 5.85 0.90 15.86
C ILE A 187 6.74 0.28 14.78
N LEU A 188 7.41 -0.81 15.16
CA LEU A 188 7.88 -1.80 14.20
C LEU A 188 6.67 -2.65 13.77
N LEU A 189 6.37 -2.67 12.47
CA LEU A 189 5.42 -3.64 11.92
C LEU A 189 5.88 -5.07 12.28
N PRO A 190 4.95 -6.02 12.50
CA PRO A 190 5.31 -7.40 12.81
C PRO A 190 6.34 -7.92 11.80
N ARG A 191 7.51 -8.35 12.29
CA ARG A 191 8.67 -8.81 11.50
C ARG A 191 8.45 -10.15 10.78
N SER A 192 7.26 -10.43 10.26
CA SER A 192 6.97 -11.71 9.61
C SER A 192 5.90 -11.62 8.52
N ILE A 193 6.04 -10.69 7.57
CA ILE A 193 5.61 -11.02 6.21
C ILE A 193 6.74 -11.88 5.65
N LYS A 194 6.44 -13.13 5.30
CA LYS A 194 7.39 -14.04 4.63
C LYS A 194 8.02 -13.30 3.44
N ILE A 195 9.30 -12.94 3.56
CA ILE A 195 10.09 -12.20 2.56
C ILE A 195 10.34 -13.04 1.28
N TYR A 196 9.96 -14.33 1.30
CA TYR A 196 10.18 -15.27 0.21
C TYR A 196 9.71 -14.70 -1.14
N GLY A 197 10.68 -14.35 -1.98
CA GLY A 197 10.48 -13.85 -3.35
C GLY A 197 10.81 -12.37 -3.59
N ILE A 198 10.94 -11.54 -2.54
CA ILE A 198 11.23 -10.09 -2.69
C ILE A 198 12.72 -9.80 -2.60
N ILE A 199 13.36 -10.21 -1.51
CA ILE A 199 14.78 -9.97 -1.24
C ILE A 199 15.36 -11.11 -0.38
N ASP A 200 16.52 -11.66 -0.77
CA ASP A 200 17.32 -12.52 0.11
C ASP A 200 18.41 -11.66 0.74
N SER A 201 18.09 -11.01 1.87
CA SER A 201 19.01 -10.13 2.58
C SER A 201 19.16 -10.53 4.04
N LYS A 202 20.41 -10.51 4.53
CA LYS A 202 20.73 -10.61 5.96
C LYS A 202 20.79 -9.23 6.63
N ILE A 203 21.07 -8.18 5.87
CA ILE A 203 21.29 -6.81 6.37
C ILE A 203 20.03 -5.96 6.23
N GLY A 204 19.50 -5.84 5.01
CA GLY A 204 18.30 -5.10 4.62
C GLY A 204 17.02 -5.93 4.68
N ASN A 205 16.85 -6.79 5.68
CA ASN A 205 15.62 -7.59 5.84
C ASN A 205 14.41 -6.80 6.38
N ASN A 206 14.57 -5.49 6.62
CA ASN A 206 13.50 -4.61 7.05
C ASN A 206 12.72 -4.06 5.84
N LEU A 207 11.49 -4.55 5.65
CA LEU A 207 10.62 -4.16 4.53
C LEU A 207 10.32 -2.66 4.48
N ASN A 208 10.34 -1.95 5.60
CA ASN A 208 10.12 -0.50 5.61
C ASN A 208 11.31 0.23 4.97
N ILE A 209 12.54 -0.22 5.23
CA ILE A 209 13.74 0.32 4.59
C ILE A 209 13.68 0.04 3.08
N ILE A 210 13.37 -1.20 2.69
CA ILE A 210 13.25 -1.60 1.29
C ILE A 210 12.15 -0.80 0.57
N SER A 211 11.00 -0.61 1.21
CA SER A 211 9.90 0.20 0.69
C SER A 211 10.30 1.66 0.55
N THR A 212 11.02 2.22 1.52
CA THR A 212 11.46 3.62 1.48
C THR A 212 12.45 3.86 0.35
N ILE A 213 13.43 2.96 0.19
CA ILE A 213 14.37 3.00 -0.92
C ILE A 213 13.63 2.84 -2.26
N SER A 214 12.67 1.92 -2.36
CA SER A 214 11.88 1.71 -3.58
C SER A 214 11.08 2.95 -3.96
N ARG A 215 10.39 3.58 -2.99
CA ARG A 215 9.69 4.87 -3.20
C ARG A 215 10.63 5.96 -3.66
N ARG A 216 11.84 6.00 -3.10
CA ARG A 216 12.84 6.99 -3.48
C ARG A 216 13.33 6.79 -4.92
N ILE A 217 13.57 5.54 -5.33
CA ILE A 217 13.94 5.20 -6.72
C ILE A 217 12.87 5.69 -7.70
N ASP A 218 11.59 5.44 -7.39
CA ASP A 218 10.46 5.89 -8.21
C ASP A 218 10.10 7.38 -8.03
N LYS A 219 10.82 8.11 -7.17
CA LYS A 219 10.60 9.52 -6.84
C LYS A 219 9.14 9.81 -6.42
N MET A 220 8.52 8.89 -5.69
CA MET A 220 7.15 9.06 -5.23
C MET A 220 7.06 10.25 -4.27
N VAL A 221 6.09 11.14 -4.51
CA VAL A 221 5.74 12.20 -3.57
C VAL A 221 4.87 11.58 -2.47
N ILE A 222 5.38 11.61 -1.24
CA ILE A 222 4.63 11.18 -0.06
C ILE A 222 3.64 12.30 0.27
N ASN A 223 2.35 12.05 0.03
CA ASN A 223 1.29 13.06 0.23
C ASN A 223 0.71 13.00 1.64
N ASN A 224 0.97 11.94 2.41
CA ASN A 224 0.49 11.79 3.77
C ASN A 224 1.60 11.26 4.70
N LYS A 225 1.71 11.84 5.90
CA LYS A 225 2.68 11.44 6.95
C LYS A 225 2.56 9.96 7.33
N PHE A 226 1.43 9.30 7.10
CA PHE A 226 1.20 7.88 7.35
C PHE A 226 1.49 6.94 6.17
N ASP A 227 1.92 7.42 5.00
CA ASP A 227 2.11 6.55 3.81
C ASP A 227 3.16 5.44 4.03
N HIS A 228 4.12 5.66 4.92
CA HIS A 228 5.10 4.65 5.33
C HIS A 228 4.50 3.53 6.20
N LEU A 229 3.30 3.73 6.76
CA LEU A 229 2.55 2.78 7.59
C LEU A 229 1.38 2.14 6.85
N ARG A 230 0.82 2.81 5.83
CA ARG A 230 -0.42 2.41 5.14
C ARG A 230 -0.19 1.28 4.13
N GLU A 231 0.84 1.34 3.29
CA GLU A 231 1.15 0.25 2.35
C GLU A 231 2.66 0.05 2.20
N LEU A 232 3.13 -1.19 2.11
CA LEU A 232 4.51 -1.48 1.72
C LEU A 232 4.63 -1.34 0.19
N TYR A 233 5.43 -0.38 -0.27
CA TYR A 233 5.68 -0.16 -1.70
C TYR A 233 6.88 -1.00 -2.16
N LEU A 234 6.61 -2.19 -2.70
CA LEU A 234 7.63 -3.17 -3.08
C LEU A 234 7.51 -3.61 -4.56
N PRO A 235 7.63 -2.67 -5.52
CA PRO A 235 7.48 -2.96 -6.96
C PRO A 235 8.66 -3.73 -7.55
N TYR A 236 9.73 -3.91 -6.78
CA TYR A 236 10.98 -4.51 -7.24
C TYR A 236 11.23 -5.89 -6.62
N LYS A 237 11.95 -6.71 -7.38
CA LYS A 237 12.71 -7.86 -6.90
C LYS A 237 14.17 -7.44 -6.73
N PHE A 238 14.73 -7.69 -5.56
CA PHE A 238 16.13 -7.42 -5.24
C PHE A 238 16.93 -8.70 -5.43
N GLN A 239 17.59 -8.81 -6.58
CA GLN A 239 18.43 -9.96 -6.91
C GLN A 239 19.83 -9.78 -6.32
N LEU A 240 20.19 -10.63 -5.36
CA LEU A 240 21.51 -10.60 -4.72
C LEU A 240 22.62 -10.88 -5.75
N LEU A 241 23.55 -9.94 -5.91
CA LEU A 241 24.77 -10.10 -6.70
C LEU A 241 25.92 -10.58 -5.84
N LEU A 242 26.16 -9.87 -4.73
CA LEU A 242 27.29 -10.11 -3.84
C LEU A 242 26.87 -9.96 -2.37
N ARG A 243 27.34 -10.86 -1.51
CA ARG A 243 27.25 -10.79 -0.05
C ARG A 243 28.65 -11.02 0.52
N GLY A 244 29.19 -10.04 1.25
CA GLY A 244 30.57 -10.09 1.77
C GLY A 244 30.87 -11.34 2.58
N SER A 245 29.96 -11.74 3.49
CA SER A 245 30.10 -12.97 4.29
C SER A 245 30.06 -14.28 3.48
N ARG A 246 29.54 -14.26 2.24
CA ARG A 246 29.47 -15.43 1.34
C ARG A 246 30.61 -15.42 0.32
N ASP A 247 30.83 -14.26 -0.31
CA ASP A 247 31.68 -14.13 -1.49
C ASP A 247 33.04 -13.51 -1.17
N GLY A 248 33.16 -12.75 -0.09
CA GLY A 248 34.39 -12.08 0.36
C GLY A 248 34.38 -10.56 0.19
N PHE A 249 35.36 -9.90 0.82
CA PHE A 249 35.48 -8.44 0.91
C PHE A 249 36.71 -7.92 0.15
N THR A 250 36.70 -8.05 -1.18
CA THR A 250 37.81 -7.57 -2.03
C THR A 250 37.31 -6.78 -3.24
N PRO A 251 38.09 -5.81 -3.77
CA PRO A 251 37.74 -5.10 -5.00
C PRO A 251 37.57 -6.06 -6.19
N LYS A 252 38.43 -7.08 -6.28
CA LYS A 252 38.39 -8.10 -7.34
C LYS A 252 37.01 -8.75 -7.43
N ILE A 253 36.50 -9.26 -6.30
CA ILE A 253 35.23 -9.98 -6.27
C ILE A 253 34.06 -9.02 -6.51
N PHE A 254 34.15 -7.78 -6.01
CA PHE A 254 33.16 -6.75 -6.32
C PHE A 254 33.05 -6.50 -7.83
N HIS A 255 34.17 -6.27 -8.51
CA HIS A 255 34.16 -6.04 -9.96
C HIS A 255 33.74 -7.27 -10.75
N GLU A 256 34.15 -8.48 -10.35
CA GLU A 256 33.73 -9.73 -11.00
C GLU A 256 32.20 -9.93 -10.99
N LEU A 257 31.53 -9.55 -9.89
CA LEU A 257 30.08 -9.78 -9.72
C LEU A 257 29.20 -8.55 -10.08
N CYS A 258 29.72 -7.33 -9.92
CA CYS A 258 28.94 -6.10 -10.01
C CYS A 258 29.22 -5.25 -11.26
N ASP A 259 30.37 -5.38 -11.93
CA ASP A 259 30.65 -4.59 -13.13
C ASP A 259 29.59 -4.86 -14.21
N ASN A 260 29.26 -3.82 -14.98
CA ASN A 260 28.22 -3.84 -16.02
C ASN A 260 26.78 -4.11 -15.51
N LYS A 261 26.55 -4.13 -14.19
CA LYS A 261 25.20 -4.23 -13.61
C LYS A 261 24.65 -2.84 -13.30
N PRO A 262 23.53 -2.41 -13.93
CA PRO A 262 22.84 -1.17 -13.58
C PRO A 262 21.83 -1.38 -12.44
N ASN A 263 21.24 -0.29 -11.96
CA ASN A 263 20.16 -0.29 -10.96
C ASN A 263 20.50 -1.12 -9.72
N THR A 264 21.64 -0.84 -9.11
CA THR A 264 22.09 -1.59 -7.93
C THR A 264 21.86 -0.81 -6.65
N VAL A 265 21.39 -1.49 -5.60
CA VAL A 265 21.40 -0.96 -4.22
C VAL A 265 22.39 -1.75 -3.39
N ILE A 266 23.14 -1.02 -2.56
CA ILE A 266 24.14 -1.57 -1.68
C ILE A 266 23.71 -1.32 -0.25
N PHE A 267 23.74 -2.35 0.58
CA PHE A 267 23.50 -2.30 2.02
C PHE A 267 24.77 -2.70 2.76
N ILE A 268 25.22 -1.86 3.69
CA ILE A 268 26.44 -2.03 4.48
C ILE A 268 26.01 -2.04 5.95
N LYS A 269 26.27 -3.14 6.64
CA LYS A 269 26.08 -3.21 8.10
C LYS A 269 27.34 -2.66 8.77
N VAL A 270 27.18 -1.57 9.51
CA VAL A 270 28.30 -0.97 10.26
C VAL A 270 28.65 -1.85 11.45
N LYS A 271 29.94 -2.13 11.62
CA LYS A 271 30.45 -3.05 12.64
C LYS A 271 30.18 -2.54 14.04
N ARG A 272 29.62 -3.42 14.89
CA ARG A 272 29.26 -3.14 16.29
C ARG A 272 28.15 -2.10 16.47
N THR A 273 27.36 -1.81 15.42
CA THR A 273 26.21 -0.92 15.53
C THR A 273 25.00 -1.49 14.81
N GLU A 274 23.81 -0.97 15.12
CA GLU A 274 22.58 -1.31 14.39
C GLU A 274 22.35 -0.45 13.14
N GLU A 275 23.39 0.23 12.66
CA GLU A 275 23.29 1.14 11.51
C GLU A 275 23.47 0.41 10.18
N ILE A 276 22.60 0.74 9.23
CA ILE A 276 22.67 0.30 7.85
C ILE A 276 22.96 1.53 6.99
N LEU A 277 24.13 1.51 6.35
CA LEU A 277 24.56 2.50 5.37
C LEU A 277 24.40 1.95 3.96
N GLY A 278 24.32 2.81 2.97
CA GLY A 278 24.23 2.33 1.60
C GLY A 278 24.04 3.41 0.56
N GLY A 279 23.87 2.96 -0.67
CA GLY A 279 23.59 3.83 -1.79
C GLY A 279 22.94 3.10 -2.95
N TYR A 280 22.20 3.86 -3.75
CA TYR A 280 21.61 3.43 -5.00
C TYR A 280 22.42 3.98 -6.17
N ASN A 281 22.89 3.07 -7.03
CA ASN A 281 23.51 3.41 -8.29
C ASN A 281 22.56 3.01 -9.45
N PRO A 282 21.99 3.97 -10.19
CA PRO A 282 21.13 3.69 -11.35
C PRO A 282 21.90 3.24 -12.61
N ILE A 283 23.18 3.60 -12.72
CA ILE A 283 24.01 3.28 -13.88
C ILE A 283 24.89 2.05 -13.63
N ILE A 284 25.64 1.61 -14.64
CA ILE A 284 26.52 0.45 -14.52
C ILE A 284 27.73 0.74 -13.63
N TRP A 285 28.24 -0.29 -12.94
CA TRP A 285 29.59 -0.24 -12.37
C TRP A 285 30.66 -0.49 -13.43
N LYS A 286 31.83 0.11 -13.26
CA LYS A 286 33.01 -0.12 -14.08
C LYS A 286 34.27 -0.10 -13.20
N SER A 287 35.23 -0.93 -13.56
CA SER A 287 36.62 -0.85 -13.11
C SER A 287 37.44 0.01 -14.08
N HIS A 288 38.23 0.94 -13.55
CA HIS A 288 39.15 1.78 -14.34
C HIS A 288 40.49 1.91 -13.61
N GLY A 289 41.60 1.68 -14.29
CA GLY A 289 42.91 1.61 -13.62
C GLY A 289 43.35 2.92 -12.96
N SER A 290 43.09 4.07 -13.59
CA SER A 290 43.51 5.39 -13.08
C SER A 290 42.41 6.15 -12.33
N GLY A 291 41.22 5.56 -12.14
CA GLY A 291 40.06 6.30 -11.66
C GLY A 291 39.29 7.02 -12.79
N LEU A 292 37.97 7.09 -12.69
CA LEU A 292 37.11 7.90 -13.56
C LEU A 292 35.81 8.27 -12.84
N TRP A 293 35.39 9.54 -12.92
CA TRP A 293 34.10 9.97 -12.41
C TRP A 293 32.95 9.50 -13.29
N ALA A 294 31.87 9.06 -12.65
CA ALA A 294 30.64 8.69 -13.32
C ALA A 294 29.53 9.71 -13.01
N LYS A 295 28.86 10.16 -14.08
CA LYS A 295 27.79 11.14 -14.00
C LYS A 295 26.42 10.47 -13.85
N THR A 296 25.64 10.89 -12.85
CA THR A 296 24.20 10.59 -12.77
C THR A 296 23.49 11.57 -11.83
N LYS A 297 22.20 11.80 -12.09
CA LYS A 297 21.32 12.64 -11.26
C LYS A 297 20.38 11.85 -10.36
N ASP A 298 20.36 10.53 -10.50
CA ASP A 298 19.40 9.65 -9.84
C ASP A 298 20.07 8.77 -8.76
N SER A 299 21.35 9.05 -8.44
CA SER A 299 22.06 8.40 -7.34
C SER A 299 21.69 9.04 -6.01
N PHE A 300 21.60 8.23 -4.97
CA PHE A 300 21.43 8.69 -3.60
C PHE A 300 22.12 7.75 -2.62
N ILE A 301 22.54 8.28 -1.48
CA ILE A 301 23.07 7.52 -0.36
C ILE A 301 22.11 7.59 0.83
N PHE A 302 22.21 6.63 1.74
CA PHE A 302 21.34 6.58 2.90
C PHE A 302 22.03 6.04 4.15
N SER A 303 21.48 6.43 5.30
CA SER A 303 21.78 5.84 6.62
C SER A 303 20.48 5.61 7.38
N PHE A 304 20.29 4.39 7.90
CA PHE A 304 19.20 4.03 8.80
C PHE A 304 19.79 3.52 10.11
N LYS A 305 19.45 4.15 11.23
CA LYS A 305 19.88 3.73 12.57
C LYS A 305 18.80 2.89 13.24
N ASN A 306 19.21 1.88 14.01
CA ASN A 306 18.30 1.02 14.79
C ASN A 306 17.19 0.37 13.95
N ASN A 307 17.42 0.16 12.66
CA ASN A 307 16.40 -0.29 11.71
C ASN A 307 15.13 0.59 11.70
N ASN A 308 15.24 1.87 12.07
CA ASN A 308 14.13 2.83 12.05
C ASN A 308 14.16 3.66 10.76
N VAL A 309 13.03 3.73 10.07
CA VAL A 309 12.88 4.55 8.86
C VAL A 309 12.64 6.01 9.17
N LYS A 310 11.99 6.34 10.30
CA LYS A 310 11.67 7.74 10.66
C LYS A 310 12.92 8.61 10.78
N ASP A 311 13.97 8.05 11.38
CA ASP A 311 15.27 8.73 11.58
C ASP A 311 16.24 8.47 10.42
N GLY A 312 15.75 7.80 9.37
CA GLY A 312 16.53 7.48 8.18
C GLY A 312 16.86 8.75 7.39
N ILE A 313 18.12 8.90 7.02
CA ILE A 313 18.56 10.01 6.18
C ILE A 313 18.78 9.45 4.78
N ILE A 314 18.08 10.03 3.80
CA ILE A 314 18.39 9.83 2.38
C ILE A 314 18.91 11.15 1.82
N SER A 315 20.06 11.06 1.15
CA SER A 315 20.82 12.17 0.62
C SER A 315 20.96 11.96 -0.89
N ASP A 316 20.36 12.83 -1.69
CA ASP A 316 20.50 12.77 -3.15
C ASP A 316 21.86 13.33 -3.58
N ILE A 317 22.28 12.93 -4.77
CA ILE A 317 23.44 13.53 -5.39
C ILE A 317 23.19 15.01 -5.69
N GLU A 318 24.06 15.89 -5.19
CA GLU A 318 24.04 17.32 -5.49
C GLU A 318 24.92 17.61 -6.72
N ASP A 319 26.17 17.14 -6.71
CA ASP A 319 27.06 17.24 -7.87
C ASP A 319 26.97 15.99 -8.75
N THR A 320 26.09 16.08 -9.76
CA THR A 320 25.82 14.96 -10.65
C THR A 320 27.03 14.47 -11.44
N ASP A 321 28.08 15.28 -11.65
CA ASP A 321 29.28 14.89 -12.40
C ASP A 321 30.24 14.03 -11.56
N ARG A 322 30.03 13.99 -10.24
CA ARG A 322 30.89 13.28 -9.29
C ARG A 322 30.09 12.26 -8.47
N ALA A 323 29.09 11.65 -9.07
CA ALA A 323 28.17 10.74 -8.36
C ALA A 323 28.83 9.44 -7.90
N LEU A 324 29.71 8.86 -8.71
CA LEU A 324 30.43 7.61 -8.41
C LEU A 324 31.86 7.70 -8.88
N TRP A 325 32.74 6.96 -8.22
CA TRP A 325 34.15 6.84 -8.60
C TRP A 325 34.45 5.42 -9.10
N TYR A 326 34.76 5.29 -10.40
CA TYR A 326 35.18 4.03 -10.98
C TYR A 326 36.68 3.84 -10.79
N ASN A 327 37.08 2.85 -10.01
CA ASN A 327 38.48 2.47 -9.86
C ASN A 327 38.61 0.97 -9.63
N SER A 328 39.58 0.30 -10.24
CA SER A 328 39.80 -1.15 -10.10
C SER A 328 40.09 -1.64 -8.68
N SER A 329 40.48 -0.72 -7.79
CA SER A 329 40.77 -0.95 -6.38
C SER A 329 39.64 -0.49 -5.46
N ALA A 330 38.54 0.02 -6.01
CA ALA A 330 37.36 0.43 -5.27
C ALA A 330 36.33 -0.69 -5.20
N GLY A 331 35.57 -0.70 -4.11
CA GLY A 331 34.29 -1.40 -4.04
C GLY A 331 33.15 -0.43 -4.34
N PRO A 332 32.09 -0.42 -3.52
CA PRO A 332 31.12 0.66 -3.50
C PRO A 332 31.80 2.02 -3.22
N PHE A 333 31.75 2.93 -4.19
CA PHE A 333 32.34 4.27 -4.06
C PHE A 333 31.36 5.32 -4.59
N PHE A 334 30.62 5.94 -3.66
CA PHE A 334 29.59 6.94 -3.96
C PHE A 334 30.16 8.33 -3.65
N GLY A 335 30.40 9.11 -4.70
CA GLY A 335 31.03 10.42 -4.58
C GLY A 335 32.39 10.33 -3.91
N TYR A 336 32.73 11.29 -3.04
CA TYR A 336 33.74 11.10 -2.00
C TYR A 336 33.06 10.89 -0.65
N ASP A 337 31.80 10.45 -0.67
CA ASP A 337 30.94 10.46 0.51
C ASP A 337 30.91 9.10 1.17
N ILE A 338 30.73 8.01 0.41
CA ILE A 338 30.94 6.64 0.92
C ILE A 338 32.12 6.03 0.17
N ILE A 339 33.18 5.73 0.91
CA ILE A 339 34.46 5.26 0.37
C ILE A 339 34.72 3.85 0.91
N ILE A 340 34.80 2.89 0.00
CA ILE A 340 35.30 1.53 0.27
C ILE A 340 36.42 1.26 -0.73
N TYR A 341 37.67 1.34 -0.29
CA TYR A 341 38.83 1.32 -1.16
C TYR A 341 39.97 0.46 -0.61
N ALA A 342 40.75 -0.13 -1.51
CA ALA A 342 41.91 -0.94 -1.20
C ALA A 342 43.17 -0.34 -1.84
N HIS A 343 44.01 0.37 -1.09
CA HIS A 343 45.24 0.96 -1.63
C HIS A 343 46.18 -0.05 -2.30
N ASN A 344 46.15 -1.31 -1.85
CA ASN A 344 47.01 -2.39 -2.34
C ASN A 344 46.22 -3.49 -3.10
N SER A 345 44.97 -3.23 -3.48
CA SER A 345 44.08 -4.15 -4.23
C SER A 345 43.81 -5.54 -3.62
N LEU A 346 44.25 -5.80 -2.38
CA LEU A 346 44.04 -7.08 -1.69
C LEU A 346 42.76 -7.08 -0.85
N HIS A 347 42.67 -6.14 0.08
CA HIS A 347 41.53 -5.98 0.99
C HIS A 347 41.21 -4.51 1.17
N TYR A 348 39.94 -4.20 1.38
CA TYR A 348 39.52 -2.85 1.72
C TYR A 348 40.21 -2.41 3.01
N ASN A 349 40.92 -1.28 2.94
CA ASN A 349 41.69 -0.72 4.05
C ASN A 349 41.45 0.78 4.26
N ASP A 350 40.79 1.45 3.32
CA ASP A 350 40.17 2.77 3.53
C ASP A 350 38.65 2.60 3.45
N ILE A 351 38.00 2.64 4.62
CA ILE A 351 36.55 2.57 4.77
C ILE A 351 36.10 3.77 5.60
N ARG A 352 35.47 4.74 4.95
CA ARG A 352 35.04 5.97 5.60
C ARG A 352 33.89 6.64 4.91
N TYR A 353 33.28 7.54 5.66
CA TYR A 353 32.29 8.49 5.23
C TYR A 353 32.84 9.91 5.31
N GLU A 354 32.59 10.71 4.28
CA GLU A 354 32.74 12.17 4.30
C GLU A 354 31.51 12.82 3.65
N GLN A 355 31.35 14.14 3.76
CA GLN A 355 30.28 14.84 3.05
C GLN A 355 30.91 15.77 2.03
N HIS A 356 30.74 15.46 0.74
CA HIS A 356 31.32 16.23 -0.36
C HIS A 356 30.31 16.53 -1.46
N TYR A 357 29.66 15.51 -2.02
CA TYR A 357 28.88 15.65 -3.25
C TYR A 357 27.41 15.25 -3.10
N TYR A 358 27.03 14.66 -1.97
CA TYR A 358 25.63 14.36 -1.65
C TYR A 358 25.07 15.40 -0.66
N GLU A 359 23.83 15.82 -0.90
CA GLU A 359 23.18 17.02 -0.29
C GLU A 359 23.24 17.04 1.25
N LYS A 360 22.91 15.90 1.87
CA LYS A 360 22.73 15.76 3.32
C LYS A 360 23.83 14.91 3.95
N LYS A 361 24.23 15.32 5.14
CA LYS A 361 25.12 14.55 6.02
C LYS A 361 24.39 13.31 6.54
N ILE A 362 24.86 12.10 6.20
CA ILE A 362 24.22 10.85 6.63
C ILE A 362 24.86 10.23 7.88
N ARG A 363 26.10 10.61 8.22
CA ARG A 363 26.85 10.08 9.37
C ARG A 363 27.76 11.15 9.97
N ASN A 364 27.97 11.10 11.30
CA ASN A 364 28.88 12.02 12.00
C ASN A 364 30.33 11.53 12.06
N GLU A 365 30.53 10.23 12.25
CA GLU A 365 31.86 9.61 12.30
C GLU A 365 32.39 9.35 10.89
N GLY A 366 33.66 9.67 10.65
CA GLY A 366 34.29 9.46 9.35
C GLY A 366 34.62 7.98 9.09
N GLN A 367 35.63 7.44 9.77
CA GLN A 367 36.01 6.04 9.59
C GLN A 367 35.05 5.08 10.30
N PHE A 368 34.76 3.95 9.66
CA PHE A 368 33.94 2.89 10.26
C PHE A 368 34.36 1.50 9.77
N GLY A 369 34.05 0.48 10.57
CA GLY A 369 34.23 -0.92 10.17
C GLY A 369 32.96 -1.48 9.51
N ILE A 370 33.13 -2.45 8.61
CA ILE A 370 32.03 -3.19 8.00
C ILE A 370 31.90 -4.55 8.71
N GLU A 371 30.69 -4.89 9.14
CA GLU A 371 30.35 -6.23 9.61
C GLU A 371 30.05 -7.16 8.43
N ASP A 372 29.18 -6.69 7.53
CA ASP A 372 28.88 -7.33 6.25
C ASP A 372 28.37 -6.28 5.26
N PHE A 373 28.38 -6.59 3.96
CA PHE A 373 27.68 -5.79 2.95
C PHE A 373 27.07 -6.67 1.87
N GLU A 374 25.95 -6.21 1.32
CA GLU A 374 25.21 -6.89 0.26
C GLU A 374 24.95 -5.92 -0.90
N VAL A 375 25.13 -6.41 -2.12
CA VAL A 375 24.85 -5.68 -3.36
C VAL A 375 23.72 -6.39 -4.08
N PHE A 376 22.65 -5.67 -4.39
CA PHE A 376 21.49 -6.18 -5.09
C PHE A 376 21.33 -5.45 -6.42
N GLN A 377 21.01 -6.19 -7.48
CA GLN A 377 20.42 -5.62 -8.68
C GLN A 377 18.91 -5.55 -8.49
N ILE A 378 18.33 -4.40 -8.81
CA ILE A 378 16.90 -4.14 -8.73
C ILE A 378 16.26 -4.42 -10.08
N ILE A 379 15.22 -5.26 -10.05
CA ILE A 379 14.45 -5.67 -11.24
C ILE A 379 12.98 -5.35 -10.96
N LYS A 380 12.35 -4.56 -11.83
CA LYS A 380 10.91 -4.27 -11.74
C LYS A 380 10.12 -5.57 -11.96
N LYS A 381 9.13 -5.84 -11.10
CA LYS A 381 8.29 -7.03 -11.19
C LYS A 381 7.35 -7.01 -12.39
#